data_AF-A0A2R7MIC5-F1
#
_entry.id   AF-A0A2R7MIC5-F1
#
_cell.length_a   1.000
_cell.length_b   1.000
_cell.length_c   1.000
_cell.angle_alpha   90.00
_cell.angle_beta   90.00
_cell.angle_gamma   90.00
#
_symmetry.space_group_name_H-M   'P 1'
#
loop_
_entity.id
_entity.type
_entity.pdbx_description
1 polymer ?
#
loop_
_entity_poly.entity_id
_entity_poly.type
_entity_poly.pdbx_seq_one_letter_code
_entity_poly.pdbx_strand_id
1 'polypeptide(L)'
;MKKIFTVFFFFSLTVALCQKVEFKKVTDSSQTFTGEIGGVPITIELNYTGVVDCDQYQHYVDGWYYYDKYKKKIPLTGIYNYYGNLSLYNFGSKQKQNSKLLKEQITSLQKVEKTDETAQKLAPQESIIFENMSMNNNPIPGHFYLGKKVQPAKLFTGNAMIYRLNNYLFLPNNKKINTYDFINKAGGNELISYAAGENGNRVLLYFEQTSNFNACGRCGASEGEKGYRVLYFTKDWNYKHYQEFLIESCLENIYDATKTKSKDRQTIKYKIGKSDSTPAHTFTVDLKNATVVKSK
;
A
#
# COMPACT_ATOMS: atom_id res chain seq x y z
N MET A 1 -7.26 -57.65 -2.10
CA MET A 1 -6.26 -56.56 -1.99
C MET A 1 -6.58 -55.27 -2.77
N LYS A 2 -7.61 -55.20 -3.64
CA LYS A 2 -7.94 -53.96 -4.41
C LYS A 2 -8.76 -52.88 -3.65
N LYS A 3 -9.33 -53.18 -2.48
CA LYS A 3 -10.21 -52.23 -1.74
C LYS A 3 -9.49 -51.33 -0.72
N ILE A 4 -8.24 -51.65 -0.36
CA ILE A 4 -7.47 -50.88 0.65
C ILE A 4 -6.80 -49.65 0.01
N PHE A 5 -6.39 -49.74 -1.26
CA PHE A 5 -5.75 -48.63 -1.97
C PHE A 5 -6.71 -47.46 -2.26
N THR A 6 -8.01 -47.71 -2.40
CA THR A 6 -9.00 -46.64 -2.66
C THR A 6 -9.23 -45.76 -1.43
N VAL A 7 -9.15 -46.33 -0.22
CA VAL A 7 -9.36 -45.57 1.03
C VAL A 7 -8.21 -44.62 1.32
N PHE A 8 -6.96 -45.02 1.03
CA PHE A 8 -5.79 -44.16 1.18
C PHE A 8 -5.78 -42.98 0.20
N PHE A 9 -6.34 -43.15 -1.01
CA PHE A 9 -6.41 -42.08 -2.01
C PHE A 9 -7.50 -41.05 -1.71
N PHE A 10 -8.60 -41.45 -1.05
CA PHE A 10 -9.62 -40.50 -0.60
C PHE A 10 -9.20 -39.71 0.65
N PHE A 11 -8.43 -40.32 1.56
CA PHE A 11 -7.96 -39.64 2.76
C PHE A 11 -6.87 -38.59 2.49
N SER A 12 -6.07 -38.76 1.43
CA SER A 12 -5.08 -37.76 1.01
C SER A 12 -5.70 -36.54 0.32
N LEU A 13 -6.87 -36.69 -0.33
CA LEU A 13 -7.59 -35.57 -0.94
C LEU A 13 -8.34 -34.69 0.09
N THR A 14 -8.76 -35.24 1.24
CA THR A 14 -9.46 -34.46 2.27
C THR A 14 -8.56 -33.52 3.07
N VAL A 15 -7.25 -33.78 3.13
CA VAL A 15 -6.29 -32.90 3.82
C VAL A 15 -5.91 -31.67 2.96
N ALA A 16 -6.17 -31.71 1.65
CA ALA A 16 -5.86 -30.61 0.73
C ALA A 16 -6.89 -29.46 0.73
N LEU A 17 -8.03 -29.60 1.42
CA LEU A 17 -9.15 -28.65 1.36
C LEU A 17 -9.23 -27.66 2.53
N CYS A 18 -8.35 -27.75 3.53
CA CYS A 18 -8.37 -26.83 4.67
C CYS A 18 -7.22 -25.82 4.55
N GLN A 19 -7.36 -24.85 3.63
CA GLN A 19 -6.42 -23.73 3.54
C GLN A 19 -6.45 -22.95 4.87
N LYS A 20 -5.31 -22.93 5.57
CA LYS A 20 -5.11 -22.12 6.77
C LYS A 20 -5.16 -20.64 6.40
N VAL A 21 -5.64 -19.79 7.32
CA VAL A 21 -5.51 -18.34 7.12
C VAL A 21 -4.03 -17.98 7.14
N GLU A 22 -3.56 -17.33 6.08
CA GLU A 22 -2.20 -16.83 5.94
C GLU A 22 -2.21 -15.35 5.63
N PHE A 23 -1.16 -14.66 6.06
CA PHE A 23 -0.94 -13.26 5.76
C PHE A 23 0.41 -13.10 5.07
N LYS A 24 0.41 -12.53 3.86
CA LYS A 24 1.62 -12.29 3.06
C LYS A 24 1.76 -10.82 2.72
N LYS A 25 2.89 -10.25 3.13
CA LYS A 25 3.32 -8.90 2.78
C LYS A 25 3.95 -8.96 1.38
N VAL A 26 3.48 -8.14 0.46
CA VAL A 26 4.02 -8.02 -0.90
C VAL A 26 4.19 -6.54 -1.20
N THR A 27 5.43 -6.13 -1.46
CA THR A 27 5.71 -4.75 -1.87
C THR A 27 5.77 -4.71 -3.38
N ASP A 28 4.84 -3.99 -4.00
CA ASP A 28 4.95 -3.64 -5.41
C ASP A 28 5.87 -2.42 -5.50
N SER A 29 6.95 -2.55 -6.24
CA SER A 29 7.90 -1.46 -6.52
C SER A 29 7.94 -1.10 -8.00
N SER A 30 7.06 -1.66 -8.81
CA SER A 30 6.94 -1.38 -10.23
C SER A 30 5.50 -1.56 -10.70
N GLN A 31 5.16 -0.88 -11.78
CA GLN A 31 3.85 -0.98 -12.40
C GLN A 31 3.94 -0.77 -13.90
N THR A 32 3.16 -1.56 -14.63
CA THR A 32 2.92 -1.37 -16.07
C THR A 32 1.55 -0.76 -16.30
N PHE A 33 1.52 0.30 -17.09
CA PHE A 33 0.31 0.99 -17.52
C PHE A 33 0.14 0.88 -19.02
N THR A 34 -1.12 0.82 -19.47
CA THR A 34 -1.49 1.03 -20.87
C THR A 34 -2.19 2.37 -21.01
N GLY A 35 -2.09 2.98 -22.19
CA GLY A 35 -2.61 4.32 -22.42
C GLY A 35 -2.56 4.72 -23.89
N GLU A 36 -2.71 6.01 -24.13
CA GLU A 36 -2.56 6.59 -25.45
C GLU A 36 -1.93 7.99 -25.40
N ILE A 37 -1.23 8.37 -26.47
CA ILE A 37 -0.76 9.73 -26.74
C ILE A 37 -1.29 10.12 -28.12
N GLY A 38 -2.09 11.19 -28.21
CA GLY A 38 -2.68 11.64 -29.45
C GLY A 38 -3.54 10.57 -30.16
N GLY A 39 -4.15 9.67 -29.39
CA GLY A 39 -4.92 8.51 -29.91
C GLY A 39 -4.06 7.33 -30.36
N VAL A 40 -2.73 7.38 -30.18
CA VAL A 40 -1.83 6.26 -30.49
C VAL A 40 -1.57 5.46 -29.22
N PRO A 41 -1.82 4.13 -29.20
CA PRO A 41 -1.58 3.30 -28.03
C PRO A 41 -0.13 3.27 -27.56
N ILE A 42 0.06 3.35 -26.24
CA ILE A 42 1.34 3.27 -25.57
C ILE A 42 1.30 2.32 -24.37
N THR A 43 2.46 1.80 -24.02
CA THR A 43 2.72 1.07 -22.78
C THR A 43 3.80 1.79 -22.00
N ILE A 44 3.59 1.98 -20.69
CA ILE A 44 4.56 2.59 -19.76
C ILE A 44 4.91 1.56 -18.68
N GLU A 45 6.19 1.34 -18.41
CA GLU A 45 6.66 0.59 -17.24
C GLU A 45 7.45 1.54 -16.35
N LEU A 46 7.04 1.67 -15.08
CA LEU A 46 7.69 2.53 -14.09
C LEU A 46 8.10 1.72 -12.86
N ASN A 47 9.24 2.07 -12.30
CA ASN A 47 9.81 1.49 -11.09
C ASN A 47 10.01 2.59 -10.06
N TYR A 48 9.62 2.30 -8.82
CA TYR A 48 9.99 3.08 -7.65
C TYR A 48 11.51 3.07 -7.48
N THR A 49 12.10 4.25 -7.26
CA THR A 49 13.57 4.39 -7.07
C THR A 49 13.97 5.14 -5.79
N GLY A 50 13.00 5.61 -5.01
CA GLY A 50 13.26 6.28 -3.73
C GLY A 50 12.16 7.25 -3.34
N VAL A 51 12.24 7.74 -2.11
CA VAL A 51 11.44 8.86 -1.60
C VAL A 51 12.14 10.19 -1.92
N VAL A 52 11.35 11.24 -2.18
CA VAL A 52 11.88 12.57 -2.53
C VAL A 52 12.51 13.29 -1.33
N ASP A 53 12.01 13.01 -0.14
CA ASP A 53 12.44 13.60 1.14
C ASP A 53 12.06 12.63 2.27
N CYS A 54 11.93 13.12 3.49
CA CYS A 54 11.27 12.45 4.62
C CYS A 54 9.77 12.17 4.41
N ASP A 55 9.17 12.63 3.31
CA ASP A 55 7.77 12.39 2.98
C ASP A 55 7.61 11.16 2.06
N GLN A 56 7.01 10.09 2.58
CA GLN A 56 6.70 8.87 1.83
C GLN A 56 5.48 9.01 0.91
N TYR A 57 4.89 10.20 0.76
CA TYR A 57 3.85 10.47 -0.24
C TYR A 57 4.44 10.77 -1.62
N GLN A 58 5.72 11.15 -1.75
CA GLN A 58 6.33 11.46 -3.05
C GLN A 58 7.52 10.57 -3.34
N HIS A 59 7.54 10.04 -4.55
CA HIS A 59 8.49 9.03 -4.96
C HIS A 59 9.15 9.40 -6.27
N TYR A 60 10.44 9.16 -6.36
CA TYR A 60 11.12 9.12 -7.64
C TYR A 60 10.77 7.85 -8.38
N VAL A 61 10.53 7.99 -9.67
CA VAL A 61 10.25 6.86 -10.55
C VAL A 61 11.15 6.90 -11.78
N ASP A 62 11.64 5.74 -12.19
CA ASP A 62 12.36 5.55 -13.44
C ASP A 62 11.70 4.45 -14.25
N GLY A 63 11.86 4.49 -15.56
CA GLY A 63 11.31 3.43 -16.40
C GLY A 63 11.41 3.75 -17.87
N TRP A 64 10.40 3.35 -18.61
CA TRP A 64 10.32 3.59 -20.04
C TRP A 64 8.86 3.61 -20.50
N TYR A 65 8.62 4.19 -21.66
CA TYR A 65 7.41 3.93 -22.43
C TYR A 65 7.75 3.51 -23.85
N TYR A 66 6.79 2.91 -24.56
CA TYR A 66 6.87 2.73 -26.00
C TYR A 66 5.49 2.94 -26.63
N TYR A 67 5.49 3.24 -27.93
CA TYR A 67 4.31 3.07 -28.76
C TYR A 67 4.16 1.59 -29.13
N ASP A 68 2.97 1.03 -28.94
CA ASP A 68 2.74 -0.42 -29.02
C ASP A 68 3.09 -0.99 -30.40
N LYS A 69 2.91 -0.18 -31.45
CA LYS A 69 3.26 -0.51 -32.83
C LYS A 69 4.76 -0.75 -33.03
N TYR A 70 5.60 0.03 -32.37
CA TYR A 70 7.06 0.03 -32.62
C TYR A 70 7.85 -0.69 -31.52
N LYS A 71 7.33 -0.73 -30.29
CA LYS A 71 7.95 -1.36 -29.11
C LYS A 71 9.38 -0.88 -28.80
N LYS A 72 9.78 0.27 -29.34
CA LYS A 72 11.05 0.92 -29.01
C LYS A 72 10.91 1.64 -27.68
N LYS A 73 11.62 1.15 -26.67
CA LYS A 73 11.64 1.73 -25.32
C LYS A 73 12.30 3.11 -25.35
N ILE A 74 11.59 4.09 -24.80
CA ILE A 74 12.03 5.47 -24.60
C ILE A 74 12.13 5.67 -23.08
N PRO A 75 13.30 6.01 -22.54
CA PRO A 75 13.50 6.05 -21.11
C PRO A 75 12.78 7.23 -20.47
N LEU A 76 12.32 7.03 -19.24
CA LEU A 76 11.61 8.02 -18.45
C LEU A 76 12.23 8.11 -17.06
N THR A 77 12.21 9.32 -16.50
CA THR A 77 12.44 9.59 -15.08
C THR A 77 11.40 10.59 -14.63
N GLY A 78 11.03 10.58 -13.36
CA GLY A 78 9.96 11.45 -12.91
C GLY A 78 9.66 11.37 -11.44
N ILE A 79 8.57 12.02 -11.08
CA ILE A 79 8.03 12.02 -9.73
C ILE A 79 6.58 11.59 -9.79
N TYR A 80 6.26 10.66 -8.90
CA TYR A 80 4.90 10.25 -8.60
C TYR A 80 4.55 10.76 -7.20
N ASN A 81 3.46 11.51 -7.11
CA ASN A 81 2.86 11.96 -5.86
C ASN A 81 1.61 11.10 -5.58
N TYR A 82 1.56 10.53 -4.38
CA TYR A 82 0.43 9.77 -3.85
C TYR A 82 -0.90 10.55 -3.93
N TYR A 83 -0.87 11.88 -3.83
CA TYR A 83 -2.04 12.77 -3.98
C TYR A 83 -2.45 13.07 -5.41
N GLY A 84 -1.79 12.47 -6.41
CA GLY A 84 -2.37 12.31 -7.73
C GLY A 84 -1.68 13.06 -8.86
N ASN A 85 -0.37 13.31 -8.80
CA ASN A 85 0.38 13.81 -9.97
C ASN A 85 1.49 12.83 -10.37
N LEU A 86 1.64 12.58 -11.67
CA LEU A 86 2.71 11.79 -12.25
C LEU A 86 3.34 12.60 -13.38
N SER A 87 4.57 13.07 -13.16
CA SER A 87 5.33 13.84 -14.15
C SER A 87 6.53 13.04 -14.60
N LEU A 88 6.63 12.76 -15.90
CA LEU A 88 7.65 11.91 -16.51
C LEU A 88 8.40 12.68 -17.60
N TYR A 89 9.71 12.49 -17.66
CA TYR A 89 10.61 13.23 -18.55
C TYR A 89 11.59 12.29 -19.25
N ASN A 90 11.81 12.57 -20.53
CA ASN A 90 12.86 11.98 -21.35
C ASN A 90 13.82 13.10 -21.79
N PHE A 91 15.09 13.00 -21.42
CA PHE A 91 16.17 13.92 -21.76
C PHE A 91 17.04 13.42 -22.94
N GLY A 92 16.58 12.41 -23.67
CA GLY A 92 17.25 11.88 -24.86
C GLY A 92 18.63 11.31 -24.54
N SER A 93 19.65 11.75 -25.30
CA SER A 93 21.03 11.28 -25.11
C SER A 93 21.61 11.63 -23.74
N LYS A 94 21.05 12.61 -23.03
CA LYS A 94 21.48 13.03 -21.69
C LYS A 94 20.63 12.41 -20.57
N GLN A 95 19.81 11.39 -20.85
CA GLN A 95 18.90 10.78 -19.86
C GLN A 95 19.57 10.49 -18.53
N LYS A 96 20.67 9.73 -18.52
CA LYS A 96 21.34 9.31 -17.28
C LYS A 96 21.83 10.50 -16.44
N GLN A 97 22.44 11.50 -17.08
CA GLN A 97 22.98 12.67 -16.39
C GLN A 97 21.85 13.55 -15.85
N ASN A 98 20.87 13.89 -16.69
CA ASN A 98 19.81 14.82 -16.32
C ASN A 98 18.80 14.18 -15.35
N SER A 99 18.59 12.86 -15.41
CA SER A 99 17.78 12.17 -14.39
C SER A 99 18.39 12.28 -13.01
N LYS A 100 19.72 12.13 -12.91
CA LYS A 100 20.43 12.31 -11.64
C LYS A 100 20.30 13.74 -11.13
N LEU A 101 20.57 14.74 -11.99
CA LEU A 101 20.44 16.15 -11.64
C LEU A 101 19.02 16.54 -11.21
N LEU A 102 17.99 15.99 -11.87
CA LEU A 102 16.60 16.24 -11.50
C LEU A 102 16.32 15.77 -10.07
N LYS A 103 16.72 14.53 -9.74
CA LYS A 103 16.52 13.95 -8.40
C LYS A 103 17.30 14.71 -7.34
N GLU A 104 18.55 15.10 -7.63
CA GLU A 104 19.37 15.91 -6.72
C GLU A 104 18.80 17.32 -6.47
N GLN A 105 18.03 17.86 -7.42
CA GLN A 105 17.39 19.16 -7.24
C GLN A 105 16.09 19.08 -6.47
N ILE A 106 15.26 18.06 -6.72
CA ILE A 106 13.94 17.91 -6.09
C ILE A 106 14.09 17.09 -4.82
N THR A 107 14.31 17.75 -3.69
CA THR A 107 14.65 17.11 -2.40
C THR A 107 13.72 17.52 -1.25
N SER A 108 12.58 18.15 -1.58
CA SER A 108 11.60 18.61 -0.59
C SER A 108 10.23 18.79 -1.23
N LEU A 109 9.18 18.83 -0.40
CA LEU A 109 7.79 18.97 -0.86
C LEU A 109 7.59 20.21 -1.76
N GLN A 110 8.13 21.35 -1.37
CA GLN A 110 8.02 22.61 -2.14
C GLN A 110 8.65 22.51 -3.52
N LYS A 111 9.68 21.66 -3.67
CA LYS A 111 10.34 21.42 -4.96
C LYS A 111 9.60 20.38 -5.79
N VAL A 112 8.86 19.46 -5.17
CA VAL A 112 7.97 18.54 -5.89
C VAL A 112 6.91 19.31 -6.68
N GLU A 113 6.32 20.34 -6.10
CA GLU A 113 5.36 21.19 -6.80
C GLU A 113 5.99 21.91 -8.02
N LYS A 114 7.30 22.14 -7.96
CA LYS A 114 8.09 22.77 -9.04
C LYS A 114 8.85 21.75 -9.90
N THR A 115 8.37 20.50 -9.95
CA THR A 115 9.05 19.44 -10.71
C THR A 115 9.17 19.80 -12.18
N ASP A 116 8.09 20.30 -12.80
CA ASP A 116 8.11 20.68 -14.22
C ASP A 116 9.06 21.85 -14.47
N GLU A 117 8.96 22.95 -13.71
CA GLU A 117 9.90 24.08 -13.81
C GLU A 117 11.38 23.63 -13.70
N THR A 118 11.66 22.70 -12.79
CA THR A 118 13.00 22.14 -12.57
C THR A 118 13.43 21.29 -13.76
N ALA A 119 12.55 20.42 -14.26
CA ALA A 119 12.82 19.57 -15.40
C ALA A 119 13.03 20.38 -16.68
N GLN A 120 12.21 21.40 -16.95
CA GLN A 120 12.32 22.24 -18.14
C GLN A 120 13.68 22.96 -18.24
N LYS A 121 14.31 23.32 -17.12
CA LYS A 121 15.68 23.87 -17.09
C LYS A 121 16.73 22.87 -17.58
N LEU A 122 16.44 21.57 -17.52
CA LEU A 122 17.27 20.49 -18.04
C LEU A 122 16.94 20.13 -19.50
N ALA A 123 16.03 20.89 -20.14
CA ALA A 123 15.63 20.76 -21.54
C ALA A 123 15.24 19.33 -21.95
N PRO A 124 14.12 18.79 -21.42
CA PRO A 124 13.62 17.48 -21.82
C PRO A 124 13.25 17.49 -23.30
N GLN A 125 13.53 16.39 -23.99
CA GLN A 125 13.05 16.17 -25.36
C GLN A 125 11.54 15.94 -25.36
N GLU A 126 11.07 15.16 -24.39
CA GLU A 126 9.67 14.80 -24.22
C GLU A 126 9.29 14.85 -22.73
N SER A 127 8.04 15.21 -22.45
CA SER A 127 7.45 15.06 -21.12
C SER A 127 6.02 14.54 -21.20
N ILE A 128 5.63 13.75 -20.21
CA ILE A 128 4.27 13.23 -20.05
C ILE A 128 3.82 13.61 -18.63
N ILE A 129 2.75 14.39 -18.53
CA ILE A 129 2.24 14.90 -17.25
C ILE A 129 0.79 14.44 -17.08
N PHE A 130 0.54 13.66 -16.03
CA PHE A 130 -0.80 13.28 -15.60
C PHE A 130 -1.12 14.02 -14.30
N GLU A 131 -2.18 14.82 -14.35
CA GLU A 131 -2.64 15.65 -13.24
C GLU A 131 -3.94 15.10 -12.66
N ASN A 132 -4.20 15.37 -11.39
CA ASN A 132 -5.46 15.01 -10.73
C ASN A 132 -5.84 13.54 -10.97
N MET A 133 -4.87 12.64 -10.78
CA MET A 133 -5.06 11.20 -10.64
C MET A 133 -5.82 10.90 -9.35
N SER A 134 -7.00 11.52 -9.16
CA SER A 134 -7.93 11.14 -8.13
C SER A 134 -8.24 9.65 -8.33
N MET A 135 -8.41 8.91 -7.23
CA MET A 135 -8.52 7.43 -7.25
C MET A 135 -9.76 6.90 -7.99
N ASN A 136 -10.52 7.75 -8.70
CA ASN A 136 -11.78 7.42 -9.35
C ASN A 136 -11.87 7.83 -10.84
N ASN A 137 -10.87 8.51 -11.40
CA ASN A 137 -10.89 8.85 -12.83
C ASN A 137 -10.33 7.69 -13.65
N ASN A 138 -11.13 7.12 -14.54
CA ASN A 138 -10.68 6.13 -15.52
C ASN A 138 -11.31 6.46 -16.89
N PRO A 139 -10.53 6.89 -17.89
CA PRO A 139 -9.08 7.03 -17.88
C PRO A 139 -8.57 8.24 -17.06
N ILE A 140 -7.32 8.17 -16.63
CA ILE A 140 -6.59 9.31 -16.08
C ILE A 140 -6.12 10.19 -17.26
N PRO A 141 -6.55 11.47 -17.34
CA PRO A 141 -6.13 12.38 -18.39
C PRO A 141 -4.74 12.96 -18.12
N GLY A 142 -4.06 13.37 -19.18
CA GLY A 142 -2.77 14.05 -19.12
C GLY A 142 -2.39 14.72 -20.43
N HIS A 143 -1.16 15.23 -20.47
CA HIS A 143 -0.60 15.94 -21.60
C HIS A 143 0.78 15.38 -21.95
N PHE A 144 1.04 15.22 -23.24
CA PHE A 144 2.35 14.91 -23.80
C PHE A 144 2.92 16.14 -24.50
N TYR A 145 4.15 16.49 -24.16
CA TYR A 145 4.88 17.61 -24.76
C TYR A 145 6.08 17.08 -25.53
N LEU A 146 6.18 17.43 -26.81
CA LEU A 146 7.34 17.19 -27.67
C LEU A 146 7.81 18.54 -28.20
N GLY A 147 8.79 19.13 -27.51
CA GLY A 147 9.16 20.53 -27.71
C GLY A 147 7.95 21.46 -27.50
N LYS A 148 7.53 22.20 -28.53
CA LYS A 148 6.36 23.10 -28.47
C LYS A 148 5.03 22.42 -28.79
N LYS A 149 5.02 21.17 -29.23
CA LYS A 149 3.80 20.45 -29.60
C LYS A 149 3.20 19.80 -28.37
N VAL A 150 1.90 20.00 -28.16
CA VAL A 150 1.13 19.38 -27.08
C VAL A 150 0.12 18.42 -27.68
N GLN A 151 0.03 17.22 -27.11
CA GLN A 151 -0.95 16.20 -27.46
C GLN A 151 -1.65 15.70 -26.20
N PRO A 152 -2.93 15.31 -26.29
CA PRO A 152 -3.60 14.67 -25.16
C PRO A 152 -2.95 13.31 -24.88
N ALA A 153 -2.79 12.98 -23.60
CA ALA A 153 -2.37 11.67 -23.14
C ALA A 153 -3.44 11.09 -22.20
N LYS A 154 -3.55 9.76 -22.15
CA LYS A 154 -4.43 9.05 -21.20
C LYS A 154 -3.74 7.81 -20.66
N LEU A 155 -3.98 7.48 -19.39
CA LEU A 155 -3.71 6.16 -18.83
C LEU A 155 -5.03 5.42 -18.59
N PHE A 156 -5.14 4.21 -19.10
CA PHE A 156 -6.31 3.35 -18.95
C PHE A 156 -6.28 2.61 -17.60
N THR A 157 -6.23 3.37 -16.52
CA THR A 157 -6.30 2.86 -15.14
C THR A 157 -7.04 3.86 -14.26
N GLY A 158 -7.75 3.36 -13.25
CA GLY A 158 -8.26 4.19 -12.14
C GLY A 158 -7.27 4.35 -10.99
N ASN A 159 -6.13 3.66 -11.04
CA ASN A 159 -5.14 3.66 -9.98
C ASN A 159 -3.72 3.69 -10.57
N ALA A 160 -3.05 4.84 -10.41
CA ALA A 160 -1.68 5.08 -10.86
C ALA A 160 -0.62 4.86 -9.77
N MET A 161 -0.98 4.25 -8.62
CA MET A 161 0.00 3.94 -7.57
C MET A 161 1.02 2.91 -8.08
N ILE A 162 2.30 3.29 -8.02
CA ILE A 162 3.46 2.48 -8.44
C ILE A 162 4.09 1.74 -7.26
N TYR A 163 4.19 2.40 -6.11
CA TYR A 163 4.71 1.81 -4.87
C TYR A 163 3.54 1.44 -3.96
N ARG A 164 3.39 0.16 -3.60
CA ARG A 164 2.31 -0.32 -2.72
C ARG A 164 2.82 -1.33 -1.72
N LEU A 165 2.45 -1.15 -0.46
CA LEU A 165 2.66 -2.12 0.61
C LEU A 165 1.44 -3.04 0.70
N ASN A 166 1.28 -3.94 -0.27
CA ASN A 166 0.16 -4.86 -0.29
C ASN A 166 0.28 -5.88 0.84
N ASN A 167 -0.88 -6.29 1.32
CA ASN A 167 -1.03 -7.14 2.48
C ASN A 167 -2.14 -8.14 2.20
N TYR A 168 -1.77 -9.32 1.71
CA TYR A 168 -2.74 -10.31 1.26
C TYR A 168 -3.10 -11.27 2.38
N LEU A 169 -4.38 -11.29 2.74
CA LEU A 169 -4.97 -12.37 3.51
C LEU A 169 -5.43 -13.47 2.55
N PHE A 170 -4.84 -14.63 2.70
CA PHE A 170 -5.29 -15.87 2.09
C PHE A 170 -6.21 -16.55 3.09
N LEU A 171 -7.47 -16.72 2.72
CA LEU A 171 -8.54 -17.24 3.54
C LEU A 171 -9.01 -18.59 2.98
N PRO A 172 -9.71 -19.41 3.78
CA PRO A 172 -10.34 -20.63 3.29
C PRO A 172 -11.19 -20.41 2.03
N ASN A 173 -11.38 -21.49 1.27
CA ASN A 173 -12.07 -21.49 -0.02
C ASN A 173 -11.37 -20.66 -1.10
N ASN A 174 -10.03 -20.62 -1.10
CA ASN A 174 -9.20 -19.88 -2.06
C ASN A 174 -9.51 -18.38 -2.14
N LYS A 175 -10.07 -17.81 -1.07
CA LYS A 175 -10.36 -16.38 -1.02
C LYS A 175 -9.08 -15.62 -0.74
N LYS A 176 -8.81 -14.60 -1.54
CA LYS A 176 -7.67 -13.70 -1.37
C LYS A 176 -8.21 -12.28 -1.30
N ILE A 177 -7.85 -11.57 -0.23
CA ILE A 177 -8.17 -10.15 -0.09
C ILE A 177 -6.91 -9.36 0.18
N ASN A 178 -6.82 -8.16 -0.36
CA ASN A 178 -5.75 -7.23 -0.03
C ASN A 178 -6.24 -6.28 1.05
N THR A 179 -5.64 -6.32 2.24
CA THR A 179 -6.03 -5.41 3.32
C THR A 179 -5.68 -3.96 3.01
N TYR A 180 -4.76 -3.70 2.08
CA TYR A 180 -4.46 -2.34 1.60
C TYR A 180 -5.72 -1.62 1.09
N ASP A 181 -6.71 -2.35 0.56
CA ASP A 181 -7.89 -1.78 -0.07
C ASP A 181 -8.89 -1.23 0.97
N PHE A 182 -8.80 -1.65 2.23
CA PHE A 182 -9.78 -1.30 3.27
C PHE A 182 -9.19 -1.03 4.67
N ILE A 183 -7.90 -1.27 4.88
CA ILE A 183 -7.14 -0.90 6.10
C ILE A 183 -6.17 0.24 5.74
N ASN A 184 -5.66 0.93 6.75
CA ASN A 184 -4.61 1.94 6.60
C ASN A 184 -3.45 1.45 5.70
N LYS A 185 -3.06 2.31 4.76
CA LYS A 185 -2.05 2.08 3.72
C LYS A 185 -0.61 2.09 4.24
N ALA A 186 -0.39 2.50 5.48
CA ALA A 186 0.90 2.43 6.18
C ALA A 186 1.39 0.99 6.43
N GLY A 187 0.53 -0.01 6.25
CA GLY A 187 0.92 -1.41 6.34
C GLY A 187 1.15 -1.85 7.79
N GLY A 188 2.29 -2.48 8.06
CA GLY A 188 2.69 -2.86 9.43
C GLY A 188 1.95 -4.04 10.06
N ASN A 189 0.98 -4.64 9.35
CA ASN A 189 0.14 -5.70 9.89
C ASN A 189 0.88 -7.05 10.03
N GLU A 190 0.53 -7.82 11.05
CA GLU A 190 1.01 -9.17 11.29
C GLU A 190 -0.14 -10.05 11.75
N LEU A 191 -0.26 -11.25 11.18
CA LEU A 191 -1.27 -12.21 11.59
C LEU A 191 -0.91 -12.81 12.94
N ILE A 192 -1.77 -12.59 13.93
CA ILE A 192 -1.63 -13.16 15.27
C ILE A 192 -2.42 -14.44 15.39
N SER A 193 -3.70 -14.40 15.01
CA SER A 193 -4.58 -15.55 15.07
C SER A 193 -5.84 -15.36 14.22
N TYR A 194 -6.62 -16.44 14.10
CA TYR A 194 -7.94 -16.40 13.50
C TYR A 194 -8.86 -17.37 14.25
N ALA A 195 -10.15 -17.10 14.21
CA ALA A 195 -11.17 -17.96 14.80
C ALA A 195 -12.34 -18.11 13.83
N ALA A 196 -12.79 -19.35 13.63
CA ALA A 196 -14.03 -19.65 12.92
C ALA A 196 -15.11 -20.00 13.94
N GLY A 197 -16.34 -19.51 13.75
CA GLY A 197 -17.42 -19.73 14.72
C GLY A 197 -18.81 -19.51 14.14
N GLU A 198 -19.82 -19.86 14.94
CA GLU A 198 -21.22 -19.82 14.53
C GLU A 198 -21.73 -18.40 14.22
N ASN A 199 -21.11 -17.37 14.77
CA ASN A 199 -21.47 -15.97 14.51
C ASN A 199 -20.64 -15.33 13.38
N GLY A 200 -19.78 -16.11 12.73
CA GLY A 200 -18.85 -15.66 11.69
C GLY A 200 -17.39 -15.90 12.06
N ASN A 201 -16.50 -15.50 11.16
CA ASN A 201 -15.06 -15.70 11.31
C ASN A 201 -14.36 -14.40 11.65
N ARG A 202 -13.22 -14.50 12.32
CA ARG A 202 -12.40 -13.37 12.77
C ARG A 202 -10.94 -13.59 12.44
N VAL A 203 -10.26 -12.53 12.07
CA VAL A 203 -8.80 -12.48 11.96
C VAL A 203 -8.29 -11.38 12.89
N LEU A 204 -7.36 -11.74 13.77
CA LEU A 204 -6.68 -10.82 14.65
C LEU A 204 -5.31 -10.49 14.07
N LEU A 205 -5.10 -9.21 13.79
CA LEU A 205 -3.82 -8.66 13.37
C LEU A 205 -3.24 -7.83 14.51
N TYR A 206 -1.93 -7.91 14.70
CA TYR A 206 -1.15 -6.88 15.36
C TYR A 206 -0.65 -5.91 14.29
N PHE A 207 -0.47 -4.64 14.61
CA PHE A 207 0.17 -3.72 13.70
C PHE A 207 1.16 -2.82 14.42
N GLU A 208 2.20 -2.46 13.68
CA GLU A 208 3.18 -1.44 14.02
C GLU A 208 3.52 -0.69 12.74
N GLN A 209 3.20 0.59 12.70
CA GLN A 209 3.27 1.41 11.47
C GLN A 209 3.62 2.85 11.80
N THR A 210 3.98 3.64 10.80
CA THR A 210 4.19 5.09 11.00
C THR A 210 2.86 5.79 11.31
N SER A 211 2.90 6.83 12.16
CA SER A 211 1.73 7.66 12.47
C SER A 211 1.22 8.46 11.29
N ASN A 212 2.15 8.92 10.46
CA ASN A 212 1.86 9.52 9.18
C ASN A 212 3.06 9.28 8.26
N PHE A 213 2.85 9.44 6.96
CA PHE A 213 3.92 9.29 5.97
C PHE A 213 4.82 10.53 5.84
N ASN A 214 4.55 11.61 6.59
CA ASN A 214 5.40 12.79 6.65
C ASN A 214 6.39 12.64 7.83
N ALA A 215 7.53 11.98 7.60
CA ALA A 215 8.47 11.70 8.68
C ALA A 215 9.08 12.96 9.33
N CYS A 216 9.05 14.12 8.66
CA CYS A 216 9.46 15.41 9.23
C CYS A 216 8.37 16.12 10.04
N GLY A 217 7.12 15.67 9.96
CA GLY A 217 5.99 16.27 10.67
C GLY A 217 5.88 15.83 12.13
N ARG A 218 4.96 16.45 12.87
CA ARG A 218 4.58 15.95 14.21
C ARG A 218 4.18 14.46 14.08
N CYS A 219 4.73 13.62 14.94
CA CYS A 219 4.58 12.15 14.93
C CYS A 219 5.26 11.38 13.79
N GLY A 220 5.85 12.05 12.81
CA GLY A 220 6.55 11.40 11.69
C GLY A 220 7.81 10.65 12.11
N ALA A 221 8.52 11.17 13.12
CA ALA A 221 9.70 10.56 13.73
C ALA A 221 9.40 9.82 15.05
N SER A 222 8.13 9.58 15.37
CA SER A 222 7.75 8.84 16.57
C SER A 222 7.87 7.33 16.36
N GLU A 223 7.77 6.57 17.46
CA GLU A 223 7.64 5.10 17.45
C GLU A 223 6.36 4.59 16.74
N GLY A 224 5.52 5.51 16.26
CA GLY A 224 4.42 5.25 15.35
C GLY A 224 3.11 4.90 16.06
N GLU A 225 2.34 4.05 15.38
CA GLU A 225 1.05 3.56 15.83
C GLU A 225 1.18 2.05 16.02
N LYS A 226 0.85 1.58 17.23
CA LYS A 226 0.87 0.16 17.57
C LYS A 226 -0.50 -0.25 18.07
N GLY A 227 -0.92 -1.46 17.73
CA GLY A 227 -2.25 -1.90 18.13
C GLY A 227 -2.67 -3.24 17.59
N TYR A 228 -3.96 -3.49 17.72
CA TYR A 228 -4.62 -4.67 17.18
C TYR A 228 -5.75 -4.28 16.23
N ARG A 229 -5.94 -5.08 15.19
CA ARG A 229 -7.11 -5.00 14.31
C ARG A 229 -7.85 -6.32 14.36
N VAL A 230 -9.16 -6.26 14.54
CA VAL A 230 -10.04 -7.44 14.41
C VAL A 230 -10.83 -7.28 13.13
N LEU A 231 -10.56 -8.14 12.15
CA LEU A 231 -11.31 -8.20 10.90
C LEU A 231 -12.43 -9.22 11.05
N TYR A 232 -13.65 -8.81 10.71
CA TYR A 232 -14.85 -9.62 10.83
C TYR A 232 -15.33 -10.11 9.47
N PHE A 233 -15.70 -11.39 9.42
CA PHE A 233 -16.15 -12.07 8.22
C PHE A 233 -17.46 -12.81 8.46
N THR A 234 -18.21 -13.04 7.39
CA THR A 234 -19.27 -14.06 7.37
C THR A 234 -18.69 -15.47 7.57
N LYS A 235 -19.55 -16.47 7.80
CA LYS A 235 -19.15 -17.89 7.90
C LYS A 235 -18.39 -18.36 6.66
N ASP A 236 -18.74 -17.83 5.50
CA ASP A 236 -18.11 -18.15 4.22
C ASP A 236 -16.88 -17.28 3.93
N TRP A 237 -16.32 -16.56 4.91
CA TRP A 237 -15.14 -15.71 4.76
C TRP A 237 -15.33 -14.50 3.82
N ASN A 238 -16.56 -14.02 3.61
CA ASN A 238 -16.78 -12.70 3.02
C ASN A 238 -16.53 -11.60 4.05
N TYR A 239 -15.72 -10.61 3.68
CA TYR A 239 -15.37 -9.46 4.53
C TYR A 239 -16.60 -8.64 4.91
N LYS A 240 -16.66 -8.17 6.15
CA LYS A 240 -17.72 -7.27 6.65
C LYS A 240 -17.17 -5.90 7.00
N HIS A 241 -16.29 -5.85 7.99
CA HIS A 241 -15.67 -4.64 8.52
C HIS A 241 -14.47 -5.02 9.39
N TYR A 242 -13.75 -4.03 9.92
CA TYR A 242 -12.76 -4.22 10.97
C TYR A 242 -12.94 -3.23 12.11
N GLN A 243 -12.34 -3.55 13.24
CA GLN A 243 -12.17 -2.63 14.36
C GLN A 243 -10.68 -2.49 14.66
N GLU A 244 -10.26 -1.30 15.07
CA GLU A 244 -8.89 -0.96 15.42
C GLU A 244 -8.79 -0.57 16.90
N PHE A 245 -7.72 -1.02 17.56
CA PHE A 245 -7.47 -0.83 18.98
C PHE A 245 -6.02 -0.39 19.19
N LEU A 246 -5.81 0.91 19.42
CA LEU A 246 -4.50 1.53 19.58
C LEU A 246 -3.95 1.31 20.99
N ILE A 247 -2.77 0.69 21.11
CA ILE A 247 -2.05 0.57 22.37
C ILE A 247 -0.93 1.61 22.50
N GLU A 248 -0.50 2.19 21.38
CA GLU A 248 0.45 3.29 21.30
C GLU A 248 0.06 4.14 20.10
N SER A 249 0.02 5.45 20.29
CA SER A 249 -0.39 6.38 19.23
C SER A 249 0.15 7.76 19.51
N CYS A 250 0.99 8.26 18.60
CA CYS A 250 1.42 9.64 18.72
C CYS A 250 0.30 10.63 18.38
N LEU A 251 -0.58 10.27 17.42
CA LEU A 251 -1.70 11.11 17.03
C LEU A 251 -2.75 11.27 18.13
N GLU A 252 -3.02 10.20 18.88
CA GLU A 252 -4.01 10.20 19.97
C GLU A 252 -3.38 10.54 21.33
N ASN A 253 -2.07 10.78 21.39
CA ASN A 253 -1.29 10.92 22.62
C ASN A 253 -1.46 9.73 23.58
N ILE A 254 -1.39 8.52 23.05
CA ILE A 254 -1.39 7.26 23.82
C ILE A 254 0.06 6.80 23.97
N TYR A 255 0.57 6.91 25.19
CA TYR A 255 1.92 6.47 25.57
C TYR A 255 1.86 5.59 26.83
N ASP A 256 2.92 4.81 27.07
CA ASP A 256 3.13 4.04 28.31
C ASP A 256 2.06 3.00 28.65
N ALA A 257 1.44 2.39 27.63
CA ALA A 257 0.47 1.31 27.85
C ALA A 257 1.07 0.14 28.62
N THR A 258 0.49 -0.19 29.78
CA THR A 258 1.00 -1.28 30.62
C THR A 258 0.44 -2.62 30.16
N LYS A 259 1.34 -3.54 29.77
CA LYS A 259 1.01 -4.88 29.28
C LYS A 259 1.07 -5.92 30.40
N THR A 260 0.00 -6.70 30.57
CA THR A 260 -0.04 -7.88 31.45
C THR A 260 -0.50 -9.10 30.65
N LYS A 261 0.23 -10.21 30.71
CA LYS A 261 -0.17 -11.48 30.08
C LYS A 261 -0.82 -12.42 31.10
N SER A 262 -1.85 -13.15 30.70
CA SER A 262 -2.41 -14.23 31.52
C SER A 262 -1.41 -15.39 31.69
N LYS A 263 -1.60 -16.21 32.74
CA LYS A 263 -0.74 -17.37 33.02
C LYS A 263 -0.73 -18.39 31.88
N ASP A 264 -1.87 -18.58 31.22
CA ASP A 264 -2.03 -19.47 30.05
C ASP A 264 -1.53 -18.85 28.73
N ARG A 265 -1.09 -17.58 28.75
CA ARG A 265 -0.64 -16.79 27.60
C ARG A 265 -1.67 -16.66 26.47
N GLN A 266 -2.94 -17.00 26.70
CA GLN A 266 -4.01 -16.88 25.71
C GLN A 266 -4.63 -15.49 25.69
N THR A 267 -4.47 -14.73 26.78
CA THR A 267 -5.02 -13.39 26.93
C THR A 267 -3.94 -12.37 27.26
N ILE A 268 -4.01 -11.20 26.61
CA ILE A 268 -3.14 -10.05 26.89
C ILE A 268 -4.03 -8.89 27.32
N LYS A 269 -3.74 -8.28 28.47
CA LYS A 269 -4.40 -7.07 28.95
C LYS A 269 -3.48 -5.87 28.78
N TYR A 270 -4.03 -4.78 28.27
CA TYR A 270 -3.37 -3.49 28.16
C TYR A 270 -4.16 -2.48 28.96
N LYS A 271 -3.51 -1.77 29.89
CA LYS A 271 -4.08 -0.59 30.54
C LYS A 271 -3.62 0.64 29.77
N ILE A 272 -4.57 1.40 29.25
CA ILE A 272 -4.35 2.61 28.47
C ILE A 272 -4.72 3.79 29.34
N GLY A 273 -3.79 4.75 29.45
CA GLY A 273 -4.03 6.01 30.15
C GLY A 273 -5.12 6.84 29.47
N LYS A 274 -5.50 7.95 30.10
CA LYS A 274 -6.37 8.94 29.45
C LYS A 274 -5.61 9.55 28.28
N SER A 275 -6.25 9.57 27.11
CA SER A 275 -5.75 10.23 25.90
C SER A 275 -6.54 11.51 25.64
N ASP A 276 -6.17 12.27 24.61
CA ASP A 276 -6.90 13.50 24.25
C ASP A 276 -8.35 13.21 23.82
N SER A 277 -8.57 12.07 23.19
CA SER A 277 -9.85 11.66 22.60
C SER A 277 -10.61 10.64 23.44
N THR A 278 -9.96 9.93 24.37
CA THR A 278 -10.58 8.83 25.12
C THR A 278 -10.23 8.81 26.60
N PRO A 279 -11.18 8.46 27.49
CA PRO A 279 -10.86 8.21 28.89
C PRO A 279 -9.96 6.99 29.03
N ALA A 280 -9.29 6.88 30.18
CA ALA A 280 -8.54 5.69 30.53
C ALA A 280 -9.42 4.43 30.39
N HIS A 281 -8.83 3.35 29.88
CA HIS A 281 -9.55 2.13 29.58
C HIS A 281 -8.61 0.93 29.54
N THR A 282 -9.18 -0.27 29.52
CA THR A 282 -8.43 -1.52 29.39
C THR A 282 -8.83 -2.24 28.12
N PHE A 283 -7.85 -2.74 27.38
CA PHE A 283 -8.08 -3.74 26.33
C PHE A 283 -7.76 -5.13 26.85
N THR A 284 -8.63 -6.08 26.54
CA THR A 284 -8.38 -7.52 26.74
C THR A 284 -8.35 -8.18 25.36
N VAL A 285 -7.17 -8.59 24.93
CA VAL A 285 -6.91 -9.30 23.67
C VAL A 285 -6.95 -10.80 23.95
N ASP A 286 -7.91 -11.50 23.38
CA ASP A 286 -8.01 -12.96 23.41
C ASP A 286 -7.45 -13.52 22.09
N LEU A 287 -6.27 -14.12 22.19
CA LEU A 287 -5.53 -14.65 21.06
C LEU A 287 -6.20 -15.91 20.50
N LYS A 288 -6.87 -16.70 21.34
CA LYS A 288 -7.53 -17.95 20.90
C LYS A 288 -8.79 -17.64 20.11
N ASN A 289 -9.59 -16.70 20.59
CA ASN A 289 -10.86 -16.33 19.97
C ASN A 289 -10.73 -15.22 18.92
N ALA A 290 -9.53 -14.66 18.74
CA ALA A 290 -9.25 -13.56 17.81
C ALA A 290 -10.14 -12.34 18.08
N THR A 291 -10.22 -11.92 19.35
CA THR A 291 -11.07 -10.80 19.78
C THR A 291 -10.32 -9.80 20.65
N VAL A 292 -10.77 -8.56 20.62
CA VAL A 292 -10.36 -7.52 21.56
C VAL A 292 -11.59 -6.91 22.19
N VAL A 293 -11.60 -6.81 23.53
CA VAL A 293 -12.68 -6.19 24.30
C VAL A 293 -12.13 -4.95 24.98
N LYS A 294 -12.81 -3.81 24.78
CA LYS A 294 -12.57 -2.56 25.50
C LYS A 294 -13.47 -2.49 26.73
N SER A 295 -12.88 -2.29 27.91
CA SER A 295 -13.60 -2.00 29.16
C SER A 295 -13.15 -0.66 29.74
N LYS A 296 -14.02 0.00 30.49
CA LYS A 296 -13.65 1.18 31.29
C LYS A 296 -12.68 0.78 32.41
#